data_AF-A0A920RL03-F1
#
_entry.id   AF-A0A920RL03-F1
#
_cell.length_a   1.000
_cell.length_b   1.000
_cell.length_c   1.000
_cell.angle_alpha   90.00
_cell.angle_beta   90.00
_cell.angle_gamma   90.00
#
_symmetry.space_group_name_H-M   'P 1'
#
loop_
_entity.id
_entity.type
_entity.pdbx_description
1 polymer ?
#
loop_
_entity_poly.entity_id
_entity_poly.type
_entity_poly.pdbx_seq_one_letter_code
_entity_poly.pdbx_strand_id
1 'polypeptide(L)' 'MMGKPMAKNLLKAGYELTVLDLNSVAVDELVSQGAVRAGSAAEVVSRCRTV' A
#
# COMPACT_ATOMS: atom_id res chain seq x y z
N MET A 1 11.09 4.81 -6.10
CA MET A 1 9.64 4.85 -6.34
C MET A 1 9.04 6.03 -5.63
N MET A 2 8.31 6.89 -6.37
CA MET A 2 7.77 8.16 -5.86
C MET A 2 6.69 7.99 -4.77
N GLY A 3 5.91 6.90 -4.78
CA GLY A 3 4.82 6.68 -3.81
C GLY A 3 5.27 6.16 -2.42
N LYS A 4 6.48 5.59 -2.30
CA LYS A 4 6.99 5.02 -1.05
C LYS A 4 7.02 6.00 0.14
N PRO A 5 7.60 7.21 0.03
CA PRO A 5 7.63 8.13 1.17
C PRO A 5 6.22 8.56 1.61
N MET A 6 5.27 8.67 0.68
CA MET A 6 3.88 8.99 0.98
C MET A 6 3.18 7.85 1.72
N ALA A 7 3.33 6.60 1.23
CA ALA A 7 2.78 5.41 1.87
C ALA A 7 3.26 5.25 3.32
N LYS A 8 4.57 5.46 3.56
CA LYS A 8 5.13 5.43 4.93
C LYS A 8 4.53 6.50 5.84
N ASN A 9 4.28 7.70 5.32
CA ASN A 9 3.67 8.78 6.11
C ASN A 9 2.21 8.46 6.46
N LEU A 10 1.44 7.89 5.54
CA LEU A 10 0.06 7.47 5.78
C LEU A 10 -0.02 6.36 6.84
N LEU A 11 0.86 5.35 6.75
CA LEU A 11 0.96 4.29 7.77
C LEU A 11 1.34 4.86 9.15
N LYS A 12 2.31 5.78 9.21
CA LYS A 12 2.70 6.46 10.46
C LYS A 12 1.57 7.30 11.04
N ALA A 13 0.72 7.87 10.20
CA ALA A 13 -0.46 8.62 10.61
C ALA A 13 -1.63 7.71 11.05
N GLY A 14 -1.47 6.39 11.00
CA GLY A 14 -2.45 5.41 11.47
C GLY A 14 -3.54 5.08 10.46
N TYR A 15 -3.35 5.41 9.18
CA TYR A 15 -4.29 5.02 8.13
C TYR A 15 -4.07 3.58 7.70
N GLU A 16 -5.16 2.86 7.47
CA GLU A 16 -5.11 1.58 6.77
C GLU A 16 -4.78 1.83 5.29
N LEU A 17 -3.70 1.22 4.82
CA LEU A 17 -3.20 1.41 3.46
C LEU A 17 -3.13 0.07 2.74
N THR A 18 -3.84 -0.05 1.63
CA THR A 18 -3.67 -1.17 0.70
C THR A 18 -2.70 -0.76 -0.40
N VAL A 19 -1.69 -1.59 -0.67
CA VAL A 19 -0.60 -1.31 -1.60
C VAL A 19 -0.55 -2.35 -2.71
N LEU A 20 -0.35 -1.87 -3.94
CA LEU A 20 -0.13 -2.67 -5.13
C LEU A 20 1.02 -2.05 -5.91
N ASP A 21 2.01 -2.88 -6.25
CA ASP A 21 3.13 -2.47 -7.10
C ASP A 21 3.63 -3.68 -7.89
N LEU A 22 4.23 -3.43 -9.06
CA LEU A 22 4.91 -4.46 -9.84
C LEU A 22 6.21 -4.91 -9.17
N ASN A 23 6.82 -4.04 -8.37
CA ASN A 23 7.99 -4.37 -7.58
C ASN A 23 7.59 -5.01 -6.25
N SER A 24 7.68 -6.34 -6.17
CA SER A 24 7.34 -7.11 -4.97
C SER A 24 8.11 -6.66 -3.72
N VAL A 25 9.38 -6.29 -3.86
CA VAL A 25 10.25 -5.81 -2.76
C VAL A 25 9.71 -4.52 -2.16
N ALA A 26 9.18 -3.62 -2.99
CA ALA A 26 8.57 -2.39 -2.53
C ALA A 26 7.30 -2.65 -1.70
N VAL A 27 6.50 -3.63 -2.12
CA VAL A 27 5.28 -4.02 -1.42
C VAL A 27 5.63 -4.70 -0.10
N ASP A 28 6.58 -5.63 -0.07
CA ASP A 28 6.99 -6.34 1.15
C ASP A 28 7.50 -5.39 2.24
N GLU A 29 8.25 -4.36 1.84
CA GLU A 29 8.73 -3.32 2.75
C GLU A 29 7.56 -2.54 3.41
N LEU A 30 6.51 -2.23 2.65
CA LEU A 30 5.33 -1.51 3.16
C LEU A 30 4.42 -2.42 3.98
N VAL A 31 4.27 -3.68 3.58
CA VAL A 31 3.53 -4.70 4.34
C VAL A 31 4.18 -4.95 5.69
N SER A 32 5.51 -4.99 5.74
CA SER A 32 6.26 -5.11 7.01
C SER A 32 6.07 -3.90 7.94
N GLN A 33 5.60 -2.76 7.41
CA GLN A 33 5.23 -1.57 8.15
C GLN A 33 3.72 -1.48 8.46
N GLY A 34 2.94 -2.52 8.13
CA GLY A 34 1.51 -2.60 8.43
C GLY A 34 0.57 -2.34 7.25
N ALA A 35 1.09 -2.19 6.02
CA ALA A 35 0.23 -2.11 4.84
C ALA A 35 -0.37 -3.47 4.46
N VAL A 36 -1.49 -3.45 3.73
CA VAL A 36 -2.13 -4.63 3.18
C VAL A 36 -1.71 -4.79 1.71
N ARG A 37 -1.19 -5.96 1.34
CA ARG A 37 -0.89 -6.27 -0.07
C ARG A 37 -2.20 -6.50 -0.84
N ALA A 38 -2.34 -5.84 -1.98
CA ALA A 38 -3.29 -6.23 -3.02
C ALA A 38 -2.58 -7.00 -4.14
N GLY A 39 -3.25 -8.00 -4.70
CA GLY A 39 -2.80 -8.80 -5.83
C GLY A 39 -3.23 -8.26 -7.18
N SER A 40 -4.18 -7.31 -7.24
CA SER A 40 -4.62 -6.68 -8.48
C SER A 40 -5.22 -5.29 -8.25
N ALA A 41 -5.29 -4.49 -9.31
CA ALA A 41 -5.93 -3.17 -9.24
C ALA A 41 -7.43 -3.28 -8.88
N ALA A 42 -8.10 -4.34 -9.34
CA ALA A 42 -9.49 -4.62 -8.98
C ALA A 42 -9.67 -4.86 -7.47
N GLU A 43 -8.72 -5.56 -6.84
CA GLU A 43 -8.74 -5.81 -5.40
C GLU A 43 -8.53 -4.51 -4.60
N VAL A 44 -7.66 -3.60 -5.07
CA VAL A 44 -7.47 -2.28 -4.46
C VAL A 44 -8.79 -1.50 -4.47
N VAL A 45 -9.43 -1.38 -5.64
CA VAL A 45 -10.69 -0.63 -5.77
C VAL A 45 -11.83 -1.26 -4.96
N SER A 46 -11.86 -2.60 -4.84
CA SER A 46 -12.87 -3.29 -4.04
C SER A 46 -12.72 -3.07 -2.54
N ARG A 47 -11.51 -2.78 -2.04
CA ARG A 47 -11.22 -2.65 -0.60
C ARG A 47 -11.07 -1.21 -0.15
N CYS A 48 -10.67 -0.31 -1.05
CA CYS A 48 -10.41 1.08 -0.74
C CYS A 48 -11.52 1.97 -1.27
N ARG A 49 -12.12 2.75 -0.37
CA ARG A 49 -13.06 3.81 -0.77
C ARG A 49 -12.35 4.98 -1.46
N THR A 50 -11.10 5.23 -1.09
CA THR A 50 -10.25 6.27 -1.65
C THR A 50 -8.98 5.59 -2.19
N VAL A 51 -8.70 5.78 -3.48
CA VAL A 51 -7.54 5.21 -4.19
C VAL A 51 -6.57 6.29 -4.63
#